data_AF-A0A9D7UPL3-F1
#
_entry.id   AF-A0A9D7UPL3-F1
#
_cell.length_a   1.000
_cell.length_b   1.000
_cell.length_c   1.000
_cell.angle_alpha   90.00
_cell.angle_beta   90.00
_cell.angle_gamma   90.00
#
_symmetry.space_group_name_H-M   'P 1'
#
loop_
_entity.id
_entity.type
_entity.pdbx_description
1 polymer ?
#
loop_
_entity_poly.entity_id
_entity_poly.type
_entity_poly.pdbx_seq_one_letter_code
_entity_poly.pdbx_strand_id
1 'polypeptide(L)'
;MAIEALASDIAASAFGQAMRSSSWAYPLANVGHLFGLALLAGGIMAVDLRIMGFWRNLPLKPIHDALTPFAIAGLVIFAISGVALFAADARELIRNPVFVAKMAIVALAATNALAFRKFAVKALGKSGANLALGLRMSATISLCLWSAAIICGRMIAY
;
A
#
# COMPACT_ATOMS: atom_id res chain seq x y z
N MET A 1 -20.61 -17.57 2.27
CA MET A 1 -21.73 -17.20 3.17
C MET A 1 -21.29 -16.28 4.32
N ALA A 2 -20.38 -16.67 5.23
CA ALA A 2 -20.03 -15.83 6.39
C ALA A 2 -19.40 -14.46 6.05
N ILE A 3 -18.49 -14.41 5.08
CA ILE A 3 -17.80 -13.16 4.69
C ILE A 3 -18.77 -12.17 4.02
N GLU A 4 -19.72 -12.67 3.21
CA GLU A 4 -20.75 -11.82 2.60
C GLU A 4 -21.72 -11.25 3.62
N ALA A 5 -22.08 -12.02 4.65
CA ALA A 5 -22.90 -11.54 5.76
C ALA A 5 -22.19 -10.40 6.50
N LEU A 6 -20.91 -10.58 6.85
CA LEU A 6 -20.10 -9.54 7.49
C LEU A 6 -19.99 -8.28 6.63
N ALA A 7 -19.76 -8.42 5.32
CA ALA A 7 -19.69 -7.27 4.42
C ALA A 7 -21.04 -6.53 4.34
N SER A 8 -22.15 -7.25 4.40
CA SER A 8 -23.49 -6.66 4.47
C SER A 8 -23.70 -5.91 5.78
N ASP A 9 -23.27 -6.47 6.91
CA ASP A 9 -23.41 -5.83 8.23
C ASP A 9 -22.56 -4.55 8.33
N ILE A 10 -21.35 -4.57 7.78
CA ILE A 10 -20.48 -3.39 7.71
C ILE A 10 -21.13 -2.30 6.86
N ALA A 11 -21.63 -2.63 5.67
CA ALA A 11 -22.29 -1.67 4.79
C ALA A 11 -23.57 -1.10 5.41
N ALA A 12 -24.32 -1.92 6.16
CA ALA A 12 -25.53 -1.51 6.85
C ALA A 12 -25.27 -0.75 8.17
N SER A 13 -24.03 -0.76 8.69
CA SER A 13 -23.68 -0.06 9.93
C SER A 13 -23.89 1.46 9.81
N ALA A 14 -24.05 2.13 10.96
CA ALA A 14 -24.18 3.59 11.00
C ALA A 14 -22.99 4.30 10.33
N PHE A 15 -21.78 3.73 10.44
CA PHE A 15 -20.59 4.25 9.79
C PHE A 15 -20.63 4.07 8.26
N GLY A 16 -20.98 2.87 7.78
CA GLY A 16 -21.14 2.61 6.34
C GLY A 16 -22.20 3.49 5.70
N GLN A 17 -23.35 3.65 6.37
CA GLN A 17 -24.42 4.54 5.92
C GLN A 17 -23.97 6.01 5.91
N ALA A 18 -23.33 6.51 6.96
CA ALA A 18 -22.85 7.89 7.03
C ALA A 18 -21.81 8.20 5.94
N MET A 19 -20.92 7.24 5.64
CA MET A 19 -19.96 7.35 4.55
C MET A 19 -20.65 7.43 3.18
N ARG A 20 -21.69 6.62 2.97
CA ARG A 20 -22.43 6.53 1.70
C ARG A 20 -23.38 7.72 1.48
N SER A 21 -24.02 8.22 2.53
CA SER A 21 -25.03 9.29 2.45
C SER A 21 -24.42 10.69 2.40
N SER A 22 -23.16 10.85 2.81
CA SER A 22 -22.47 12.14 2.83
C SER A 22 -21.83 12.44 1.47
N SER A 23 -22.16 13.60 0.91
CA SER A 23 -21.58 14.09 -0.36
C SER A 23 -20.08 14.38 -0.27
N TRP A 24 -19.52 14.54 0.94
CA TRP A 24 -18.11 14.86 1.15
C TRP A 24 -17.30 13.72 1.76
N ALA A 25 -17.91 12.84 2.57
CA ALA A 25 -17.15 11.83 3.30
C ALA A 25 -16.44 10.85 2.34
N TYR A 26 -17.17 10.31 1.35
CA TYR A 26 -16.60 9.39 0.38
C TYR A 26 -15.51 10.05 -0.49
N PRO A 27 -15.72 11.25 -1.10
CA PRO A 27 -14.66 11.94 -1.83
C PRO A 27 -13.41 12.26 -0.99
N LEU A 28 -13.58 12.73 0.25
CA LEU A 28 -12.46 13.04 1.14
C LEU A 28 -11.69 11.78 1.54
N ALA A 29 -12.39 10.68 1.83
CA ALA A 29 -11.75 9.39 2.07
C ALA A 29 -10.99 8.93 0.83
N ASN A 30 -11.54 9.09 -0.38
CA ASN A 30 -10.85 8.72 -1.61
C ASN A 30 -9.58 9.56 -1.85
N VAL A 31 -9.65 10.88 -1.65
CA VAL A 31 -8.48 11.77 -1.72
C VAL A 31 -7.43 11.37 -0.68
N GLY A 32 -7.85 11.15 0.57
CA GLY A 32 -6.96 10.69 1.63
C GLY A 32 -6.30 9.35 1.30
N HIS A 33 -7.06 8.42 0.70
CA HIS A 33 -6.55 7.11 0.31
C HIS A 33 -5.47 7.21 -0.76
N LEU A 34 -5.69 8.00 -1.81
CA LEU A 34 -4.70 8.24 -2.86
C LEU A 34 -3.46 8.99 -2.33
N PHE A 35 -3.66 9.98 -1.45
CA PHE A 35 -2.57 10.71 -0.84
C PHE A 35 -1.72 9.81 0.08
N GLY A 36 -2.36 9.02 0.95
CA GLY A 36 -1.68 8.06 1.80
C GLY A 36 -0.93 7.00 0.98
N LEU A 37 -1.53 6.52 -0.10
CA LEU A 37 -0.88 5.60 -1.05
C LEU A 37 0.35 6.23 -1.70
N ALA A 38 0.26 7.49 -2.13
CA ALA A 38 1.40 8.20 -2.73
C ALA A 38 2.57 8.35 -1.75
N LEU A 39 2.29 8.67 -0.49
CA LEU A 39 3.32 8.76 0.55
C LEU A 39 3.94 7.39 0.87
N LEU A 40 3.11 6.36 1.03
CA LEU A 40 3.55 5.00 1.36
C LEU A 40 4.28 4.33 0.20
N ALA A 41 3.57 4.08 -0.89
CA ALA A 41 4.09 3.37 -2.04
C ALA A 41 5.16 4.19 -2.75
N GLY A 42 4.97 5.51 -2.90
CA GLY A 42 5.96 6.38 -3.52
C GLY A 42 7.28 6.40 -2.75
N GLY A 43 7.24 6.47 -1.41
CA GLY A 43 8.43 6.39 -0.57
C GLY A 43 9.15 5.04 -0.69
N ILE A 44 8.40 3.94 -0.66
CA ILE A 44 8.95 2.58 -0.84
C ILE A 44 9.59 2.43 -2.23
N MET A 45 8.85 2.78 -3.29
CA MET A 45 9.30 2.66 -4.67
C MET A 45 10.54 3.51 -4.96
N ALA A 46 10.68 4.68 -4.33
CA ALA A 46 11.89 5.51 -4.46
C ALA A 46 13.14 4.81 -3.85
N VAL A 47 12.98 4.16 -2.69
CA VAL A 47 14.05 3.35 -2.08
C VAL A 47 14.36 2.13 -2.97
N ASP A 48 13.33 1.46 -3.49
CA ASP A 48 13.50 0.29 -4.36
C ASP A 48 14.27 0.62 -5.64
N LEU A 49 13.92 1.72 -6.32
CA LEU A 49 14.67 2.22 -7.49
C LEU A 49 16.13 2.52 -7.13
N ARG A 50 16.37 3.15 -5.98
CA ARG A 50 17.73 3.41 -5.51
C ARG A 50 18.51 2.10 -5.29
N ILE A 51 17.88 1.06 -4.76
CA ILE A 51 18.49 -0.28 -4.58
C ILE A 51 18.79 -0.95 -5.93
N MET A 52 17.90 -0.80 -6.91
CA MET A 52 18.11 -1.35 -8.26
C MET A 52 19.29 -0.69 -8.98
N GLY A 53 19.65 0.53 -8.60
CA GLY A 53 20.84 1.23 -9.10
C GLY A 53 20.54 2.55 -9.80
N PHE A 54 19.33 3.08 -9.68
CA PHE A 54 19.06 4.47 -10.02
C PHE A 54 19.71 5.40 -8.98
N TRP A 55 20.05 6.63 -9.36
CA TRP A 55 20.63 7.66 -8.46
C TRP A 55 21.81 7.17 -7.58
N ARG A 56 22.76 6.42 -8.16
CA ARG A 56 23.89 5.79 -7.43
C ARG A 56 24.73 6.78 -6.61
N ASN A 57 24.73 8.06 -7.00
CA ASN A 57 25.45 9.13 -6.34
C ASN A 57 24.82 9.54 -4.99
N LEU A 58 23.55 9.20 -4.75
CA LEU A 58 22.89 9.49 -3.49
C LEU A 58 23.08 8.33 -2.49
N PRO A 59 23.35 8.60 -1.21
CA PRO A 59 23.51 7.54 -0.21
C PRO A 59 22.16 6.89 0.11
N LEU A 60 22.10 5.55 0.03
CA LEU A 60 20.86 4.77 0.18
C LEU A 60 20.23 4.89 1.58
N LYS A 61 21.04 4.80 2.64
CA LYS A 61 20.56 4.82 4.01
C LYS A 61 19.91 6.17 4.40
N PRO A 62 20.50 7.34 4.11
CA PRO A 62 19.84 8.63 4.29
C PRO A 62 18.52 8.78 3.53
N ILE A 63 18.43 8.30 2.28
CA ILE A 63 17.16 8.31 1.53
C ILE A 63 16.10 7.49 2.25
N HIS A 64 16.42 6.25 2.63
CA HIS A 64 15.53 5.37 3.37
C HIS A 64 15.04 6.03 4.67
N ASP A 65 15.95 6.59 5.46
CA ASP A 65 15.63 7.18 6.76
C ASP A 65 14.76 8.43 6.61
N ALA A 66 15.00 9.24 5.56
CA ALA A 66 14.20 10.43 5.27
C ALA A 66 12.77 10.08 4.80
N LEU A 67 12.60 9.01 4.02
CA LEU A 67 11.29 8.61 3.48
C LEU A 67 10.47 7.75 4.44
N THR A 68 11.10 7.07 5.40
CA THR A 68 10.41 6.18 6.35
C THR A 68 9.28 6.86 7.14
N PRO A 69 9.47 8.08 7.72
CA PRO A 69 8.40 8.77 8.44
C PRO A 69 7.19 9.08 7.55
N PHE A 70 7.43 9.51 6.30
CA PHE A 70 6.37 9.77 5.33
C PHE A 70 5.63 8.49 4.95
N ALA A 71 6.35 7.38 4.76
CA ALA A 71 5.73 6.10 4.48
C ALA A 71 4.85 5.61 5.65
N ILE A 72 5.28 5.81 6.90
CA ILE A 72 4.48 5.47 8.09
C ILE A 72 3.22 6.35 8.17
N ALA A 73 3.36 7.67 8.00
CA ALA A 73 2.21 8.58 7.98
C ALA A 73 1.24 8.22 6.84
N GLY A 74 1.79 7.95 5.66
CA GLY A 74 1.06 7.48 4.48
C GLY A 74 0.29 6.19 4.76
N LEU A 75 0.90 5.20 5.41
CA LEU A 75 0.25 3.95 5.80
C LEU A 75 -0.97 4.17 6.70
N VAL A 76 -0.83 5.04 7.71
CA VAL A 76 -1.94 5.35 8.63
C VAL A 76 -3.09 5.98 7.86
N ILE A 77 -2.82 6.99 7.04
CA ILE A 77 -3.83 7.68 6.23
C ILE A 77 -4.47 6.70 5.23
N PHE A 78 -3.66 5.91 4.53
CA PHE A 78 -4.09 4.93 3.53
C PHE A 78 -5.00 3.86 4.13
N ALA A 79 -4.65 3.33 5.30
CA ALA A 79 -5.41 2.29 5.97
C ALA A 79 -6.75 2.81 6.49
N ILE A 80 -6.76 3.95 7.18
CA ILE A 80 -8.00 4.53 7.75
C ILE A 80 -8.98 4.88 6.62
N SER A 81 -8.50 5.56 5.59
CA SER A 81 -9.34 5.92 4.44
C SER A 81 -9.78 4.69 3.64
N GLY A 82 -8.93 3.67 3.52
CA GLY A 82 -9.29 2.40 2.86
C GLY A 82 -10.41 1.66 3.59
N VAL A 83 -10.38 1.63 4.92
CA VAL A 83 -11.47 1.07 5.74
C VAL A 83 -12.75 1.89 5.57
N ALA A 84 -12.66 3.22 5.51
CA ALA A 84 -13.82 4.09 5.29
C ALA A 84 -14.47 3.86 3.92
N LEU A 85 -13.66 3.76 2.85
CA LEU A 85 -14.14 3.43 1.50
C LEU A 85 -14.73 2.03 1.43
N PHE A 86 -14.06 1.06 2.05
CA PHE A 86 -14.59 -0.30 2.12
C PHE A 86 -15.92 -0.34 2.84
N ALA A 87 -16.09 0.37 3.95
CA ALA A 87 -17.34 0.39 4.69
C ALA A 87 -18.53 0.96 3.89
N ALA A 88 -18.29 1.91 2.98
CA ALA A 88 -19.33 2.50 2.15
C ALA A 88 -19.90 1.53 1.10
N ASP A 89 -19.05 0.63 0.57
CA ASP A 89 -19.36 -0.24 -0.58
C ASP A 89 -18.98 -1.72 -0.36
N ALA A 90 -18.88 -2.17 0.90
CA ALA A 90 -18.29 -3.46 1.28
C ALA A 90 -18.88 -4.65 0.50
N ARG A 91 -20.20 -4.65 0.29
CA ARG A 91 -20.93 -5.72 -0.41
C ARG A 91 -20.57 -5.81 -1.90
N GLU A 92 -20.40 -4.67 -2.57
CA GLU A 92 -20.03 -4.64 -3.98
C GLU A 92 -18.55 -4.94 -4.15
N LEU A 93 -17.70 -4.37 -3.30
CA LEU A 93 -16.25 -4.56 -3.36
C LEU A 93 -15.86 -6.02 -3.16
N ILE A 94 -16.48 -6.75 -2.23
CA ILE A 94 -16.09 -8.14 -1.98
C ILE A 94 -16.49 -9.11 -3.10
N ARG A 95 -17.45 -8.71 -3.93
CA ARG A 95 -17.87 -9.46 -5.12
C ARG A 95 -17.05 -9.09 -6.34
N ASN A 96 -16.28 -7.99 -6.29
CA ASN A 96 -15.40 -7.58 -7.36
C ASN A 96 -14.08 -8.38 -7.31
N PRO A 97 -13.79 -9.24 -8.32
CA PRO A 97 -12.57 -10.05 -8.32
C PRO A 97 -11.30 -9.20 -8.36
N VAL A 98 -11.34 -8.00 -8.95
CA VAL A 98 -10.21 -7.06 -8.98
C VAL A 98 -9.91 -6.53 -7.58
N PHE A 99 -10.94 -6.26 -6.77
CA PHE A 99 -10.75 -5.87 -5.38
C PHE A 99 -10.12 -7.00 -4.55
N VAL A 100 -10.61 -8.24 -4.70
CA VAL A 100 -10.04 -9.40 -4.00
C VAL A 100 -8.57 -9.60 -4.39
N ALA A 101 -8.25 -9.53 -5.68
CA ALA A 101 -6.87 -9.59 -6.18
C ALA A 101 -6.01 -8.46 -5.61
N LYS A 102 -6.53 -7.21 -5.58
CA LYS A 102 -5.84 -6.05 -4.97
C LYS A 102 -5.50 -6.32 -3.51
N MET A 103 -6.42 -6.87 -2.73
CA MET A 103 -6.19 -7.15 -1.32
C MET A 103 -5.10 -8.22 -1.11
N ALA A 104 -5.06 -9.25 -1.95
CA ALA A 104 -3.98 -10.24 -1.93
C ALA A 104 -2.63 -9.62 -2.31
N ILE A 105 -2.58 -8.78 -3.35
CA ILE A 105 -1.37 -8.07 -3.79
C ILE A 105 -0.85 -7.15 -2.68
N VAL A 106 -1.74 -6.38 -2.02
CA VAL A 106 -1.38 -5.49 -0.91
C VAL A 106 -0.84 -6.29 0.28
N ALA A 107 -1.44 -7.44 0.60
CA ALA A 107 -0.93 -8.32 1.67
C ALA A 107 0.49 -8.85 1.36
N LEU A 108 0.74 -9.24 0.12
CA LEU A 108 2.06 -9.65 -0.35
C LEU A 108 3.06 -8.49 -0.30
N ALA A 109 2.65 -7.29 -0.74
CA ALA A 109 3.49 -6.09 -0.73
C ALA A 109 3.89 -5.71 0.71
N ALA A 110 2.93 -5.71 1.63
CA ALA A 110 3.17 -5.46 3.05
C ALA A 110 4.10 -6.52 3.66
N THR A 111 3.91 -7.80 3.33
CA THR A 111 4.78 -8.89 3.79
C THR A 111 6.22 -8.69 3.29
N ASN A 112 6.41 -8.36 2.01
CA ASN A 112 7.72 -8.06 1.45
C ASN A 112 8.36 -6.85 2.16
N ALA A 113 7.62 -5.76 2.39
CA ALA A 113 8.12 -4.57 3.08
C ALA A 113 8.51 -4.86 4.54
N LEU A 114 7.74 -5.67 5.26
CA LEU A 114 8.06 -6.09 6.64
C LEU A 114 9.29 -7.00 6.67
N ALA A 115 9.41 -7.94 5.73
CA ALA A 115 10.60 -8.78 5.58
C ALA A 115 11.84 -7.92 5.28
N PHE A 116 11.72 -6.95 4.36
CA PHE A 116 12.77 -5.99 4.06
C PHE A 116 13.20 -5.20 5.31
N ARG A 117 12.22 -4.68 6.06
CA ARG A 117 12.48 -3.93 7.30
C ARG A 117 13.20 -4.77 8.35
N LYS A 118 12.81 -6.04 8.51
CA LYS A 118 13.36 -6.95 9.51
C LYS A 118 14.77 -7.43 9.17
N PHE A 119 15.01 -7.78 7.91
CA PHE A 119 16.22 -8.52 7.51
C PHE A 119 17.22 -7.68 6.71
N ALA A 120 16.76 -6.67 5.97
CA ALA A 120 17.56 -5.96 4.97
C ALA A 120 17.98 -4.54 5.40
N VAL A 121 17.22 -3.86 6.27
CA VAL A 121 17.53 -2.47 6.68
C VAL A 121 18.90 -2.32 7.34
N LYS A 122 19.32 -3.29 8.17
CA LYS A 122 20.64 -3.30 8.82
C LYS A 122 21.81 -3.38 7.83
N ALA A 123 21.51 -3.81 6.62
CA ALA A 123 22.46 -4.05 5.55
C ALA A 123 22.64 -2.84 4.61
N LEU A 124 21.77 -1.83 4.70
CA LEU A 124 21.82 -0.64 3.83
C LEU A 124 23.09 0.21 4.00
N GLY A 125 23.86 -0.02 5.07
CA GLY A 125 25.16 0.61 5.32
C GLY A 125 26.38 -0.30 5.11
N LYS A 126 26.19 -1.55 4.66
CA LYS A 126 27.27 -2.54 4.49
C LYS A 126 27.48 -2.85 3.02
N SER A 127 28.72 -2.75 2.54
CA SER A 127 29.10 -3.12 1.17
C SER A 127 29.39 -4.62 1.08
N GLY A 128 28.59 -5.38 0.32
CA GLY A 128 28.83 -6.80 0.04
C GLY A 128 28.00 -7.33 -1.14
N ALA A 129 28.58 -8.19 -1.98
CA ALA A 129 27.99 -8.61 -3.27
C ALA A 129 26.73 -9.50 -3.13
N ASN A 130 26.72 -10.50 -2.23
CA ASN A 130 25.55 -11.36 -1.99
C ASN A 130 24.38 -10.62 -1.34
N LEU A 131 24.70 -9.60 -0.55
CA LEU A 131 23.71 -8.72 0.06
C LEU A 131 22.99 -7.87 -1.00
N ALA A 132 23.66 -7.57 -2.12
CA ALA A 132 23.09 -6.76 -3.20
C ALA A 132 22.03 -7.52 -4.03
N LEU A 133 22.15 -8.84 -4.23
CA LEU A 133 21.19 -9.59 -5.05
C LEU A 133 19.83 -9.75 -4.35
N GLY A 134 19.81 -10.18 -3.08
CA GLY A 134 18.57 -10.32 -2.32
C GLY A 134 17.82 -9.00 -2.13
N LEU A 135 18.56 -7.90 -1.87
CA LEU A 135 18.01 -6.55 -1.81
C LEU A 135 17.36 -6.15 -3.13
N ARG A 136 18.05 -6.39 -4.26
CA ARG A 136 17.53 -6.09 -5.59
C ARG A 136 16.29 -6.90 -5.95
N MET A 137 16.26 -8.18 -5.61
CA MET A 137 15.08 -9.03 -5.83
C MET A 137 13.87 -8.53 -5.02
N SER A 138 14.07 -8.23 -3.73
CA SER A 138 13.00 -7.71 -2.87
C SER A 138 12.49 -6.35 -3.36
N ALA A 139 13.38 -5.46 -3.81
CA ALA A 139 13.03 -4.17 -4.41
C ALA A 139 12.22 -4.33 -5.72
N THR A 140 12.64 -5.24 -6.61
CA THR A 140 11.90 -5.52 -7.85
C THR A 140 10.51 -6.08 -7.56
N ILE A 141 10.39 -7.04 -6.62
CA ILE A 141 9.11 -7.61 -6.20
C ILE A 141 8.21 -6.53 -5.62
N SER A 142 8.76 -5.68 -4.76
CA SER A 142 8.06 -4.53 -4.16
C SER A 142 7.48 -3.59 -5.22
N LEU A 143 8.31 -3.17 -6.18
CA LEU A 143 7.90 -2.30 -7.28
C LEU A 143 6.76 -2.91 -8.11
N CYS A 144 6.85 -4.18 -8.45
CA CYS A 144 5.81 -4.88 -9.20
C CYS A 144 4.50 -4.96 -8.41
N LEU A 145 4.56 -5.31 -7.11
CA LEU A 145 3.38 -5.46 -6.26
C LEU A 145 2.68 -4.11 -6.02
N TRP A 146 3.42 -3.05 -5.71
CA TRP A 146 2.83 -1.72 -5.53
C TRP A 146 2.24 -1.17 -6.83
N SER A 147 2.93 -1.36 -7.96
CA SER A 147 2.40 -0.96 -9.27
C SER A 147 1.11 -1.72 -9.60
N ALA A 148 1.08 -3.03 -9.37
CA ALA A 148 -0.12 -3.84 -9.57
C ALA A 148 -1.27 -3.40 -8.65
N ALA A 149 -1.00 -3.11 -7.37
CA ALA A 149 -2.01 -2.60 -6.43
C ALA A 149 -2.61 -1.26 -6.87
N ILE A 150 -1.79 -0.35 -7.41
CA ILE A 150 -2.23 0.94 -7.98
C ILE A 150 -3.13 0.70 -9.20
N ILE A 151 -2.70 -0.17 -10.12
CA ILE A 151 -3.46 -0.53 -11.32
C ILE A 151 -4.82 -1.12 -10.94
N CYS A 152 -4.85 -2.13 -10.06
CA CYS A 152 -6.10 -2.71 -9.57
C CYS A 152 -6.98 -1.66 -8.88
N GLY A 153 -6.39 -0.71 -8.16
CA GLY A 153 -7.10 0.40 -7.55
C GLY A 153 -7.88 1.25 -8.55
N ARG A 154 -7.30 1.54 -9.73
CA ARG A 154 -8.00 2.25 -10.81
C ARG A 154 -9.02 1.37 -11.53
N MET A 155 -8.69 0.11 -11.75
CA MET A 155 -9.59 -0.85 -12.41
C MET A 155 -10.88 -1.11 -11.61
N ILE A 156 -10.90 -0.95 -10.28
CA ILE A 156 -12.14 -1.05 -9.50
C ILE A 156 -13.14 0.06 -9.85
N ALA A 157 -12.66 1.20 -10.34
CA ALA A 157 -13.48 2.36 -10.69
C ALA A 157 -14.00 2.34 -12.14
N TYR A 158 -13.57 1.38 -12.95
CA TYR A 158 -13.97 1.21 -14.36
C TYR A 158 -14.82 -0.05 -14.51
#